data_AF-A0A0P8YWH5-F1
#
_entry.id   AF-A0A0P8YWH5-F1
#
_cell.length_a   1.000
_cell.length_b   1.000
_cell.length_c   1.000
_cell.angle_alpha   90.00
_cell.angle_beta   90.00
_cell.angle_gamma   90.00
#
_symmetry.space_group_name_H-M   'P 1'
#
loop_
_entity.id
_entity.type
_entity.pdbx_description
1 polymer ?
#
loop_
_entity_poly.entity_id
_entity_poly.type
_entity_poly.pdbx_seq_one_letter_code
_entity_poly.pdbx_strand_id
1 'polypeptide(L)'
;VLIAGFVVGVICSRIGTQVNCEFGPLVTLRIAIGSGIAFLTAQMLDVAIFNRLRSGAWWRAPLASTLISSSVDTVLFFSIAFSATFMFVDPLTDVGWATEILPLLGVGPMVPLWVSLGLADWLVKLSISLLALVPFRAIVTRISPDAV
;
A
#
# COMPACT_ATOMS: atom_id res chain seq x y z
N VAL A 1 14.35 7.01 8.10
CA VAL A 1 13.55 5.78 7.86
C VAL A 1 13.05 5.69 6.42
N LEU A 2 12.43 6.73 5.85
CA LEU A 2 11.91 6.71 4.46
C LEU A 2 12.91 6.22 3.41
N ILE A 3 14.10 6.85 3.32
CA ILE A 3 15.12 6.50 2.32
C ILE A 3 15.58 5.06 2.49
N ALA A 4 15.79 4.61 3.74
CA ALA A 4 16.16 3.23 4.03
C ALA A 4 15.07 2.25 3.57
N GLY A 5 13.79 2.55 3.85
CA GLY A 5 12.66 1.76 3.37
C GLY A 5 12.58 1.69 1.84
N PHE A 6 12.78 2.81 1.15
CA PHE A 6 12.80 2.86 -0.31
C PHE A 6 13.96 2.02 -0.89
N VAL A 7 15.16 2.15 -0.35
CA VAL A 7 16.33 1.37 -0.78
C VAL A 7 16.10 -0.12 -0.56
N VAL A 8 15.56 -0.51 0.59
CA VAL A 8 15.17 -1.91 0.86
C VAL A 8 14.14 -2.38 -0.16
N GLY A 9 13.11 -1.58 -0.47
CA GLY A 9 12.11 -1.89 -1.48
C GLY A 9 12.70 -2.12 -2.88
N VAL A 10 13.67 -1.29 -3.29
CA VAL A 10 14.39 -1.46 -4.56
C VAL A 10 15.20 -2.76 -4.58
N ILE A 11 15.90 -3.07 -3.49
CA ILE A 11 16.68 -4.31 -3.35
C ILE A 11 15.74 -5.53 -3.41
N CYS A 12 14.64 -5.51 -2.66
CA CYS A 12 13.63 -6.57 -2.68
C CYS A 12 13.01 -6.74 -4.07
N SER A 13 12.72 -5.64 -4.77
CA SER A 13 12.19 -5.70 -6.15
C SER A 13 13.19 -6.35 -7.10
N ARG A 14 14.48 -6.01 -6.99
CA ARG A 14 15.54 -6.64 -7.77
C ARG A 14 15.66 -8.13 -7.46
N ILE A 15 15.55 -8.53 -6.21
CA ILE A 15 15.56 -9.96 -5.85
C ILE A 15 14.31 -10.66 -6.42
N GLY A 16 13.14 -10.03 -6.32
CA GLY A 16 11.88 -10.56 -6.85
C GLY A 16 11.89 -10.79 -8.36
N THR A 17 12.59 -9.95 -9.14
CA THR A 17 12.78 -10.17 -10.58
C THR A 17 13.58 -11.45 -10.92
N GLN A 18 14.34 -12.00 -9.96
CA GLN A 18 15.14 -13.20 -10.15
C GLN A 18 14.40 -14.49 -9.78
N VAL A 19 13.24 -14.38 -9.11
CA VAL A 19 12.42 -15.51 -8.69
C VAL A 19 11.31 -15.70 -9.72
N ASN A 20 11.41 -16.76 -10.52
CA ASN A 20 10.39 -17.11 -11.50
C ASN A 20 9.38 -18.09 -10.90
N CYS A 21 8.10 -17.80 -11.09
CA CYS A 21 6.99 -18.69 -10.80
C CYS A 21 6.37 -19.19 -12.12
N GLU A 22 5.29 -19.96 -12.01
CA GLU A 22 4.54 -20.53 -13.15
C GLU A 22 4.10 -19.46 -14.17
N PHE A 23 3.88 -18.22 -13.72
CA PHE A 23 3.41 -17.09 -14.54
C PHE A 23 4.49 -16.01 -14.80
N GLY A 24 5.78 -16.35 -14.62
CA GLY A 24 6.90 -15.42 -14.83
C GLY A 24 7.52 -14.87 -13.54
N PRO A 25 8.29 -13.77 -13.61
CA PRO A 25 8.96 -13.19 -12.44
C PRO A 25 7.97 -12.71 -11.38
N LEU A 26 8.30 -12.92 -10.11
CA LEU A 26 7.47 -12.51 -8.96
C LEU A 26 7.24 -11.00 -8.92
N VAL A 27 8.25 -10.23 -9.34
CA VAL A 27 8.20 -8.78 -9.46
C VAL A 27 8.52 -8.41 -10.90
N THR A 28 7.55 -7.81 -11.57
CA THR A 28 7.66 -7.32 -12.95
C THR A 28 8.10 -5.86 -12.93
N LEU A 29 8.51 -5.32 -14.07
CA LEU A 29 8.95 -3.92 -14.13
C LEU A 29 7.81 -2.98 -13.68
N ARG A 30 6.58 -3.29 -14.06
CA ARG A 30 5.38 -2.55 -13.64
C ARG A 30 5.12 -2.62 -12.15
N ILE A 31 5.27 -3.80 -11.54
CA ILE A 31 5.10 -3.96 -10.09
C ILE A 31 6.16 -3.13 -9.35
N ALA A 32 7.41 -3.14 -9.81
CA ALA A 32 8.49 -2.35 -9.21
C ALA A 32 8.22 -0.83 -9.32
N ILE A 33 7.82 -0.35 -10.50
CA ILE A 33 7.47 1.06 -10.71
C ILE A 33 6.26 1.46 -9.86
N GLY A 34 5.20 0.64 -9.88
CA GLY A 34 3.99 0.86 -9.10
C GLY A 34 4.28 0.95 -7.60
N SER A 35 5.08 0.01 -7.07
CA SER A 35 5.49 -0.01 -5.66
C SER A 35 6.32 1.22 -5.30
N GLY A 36 7.28 1.62 -6.13
CA GLY A 36 8.10 2.80 -5.89
C GLY A 36 7.28 4.10 -5.86
N ILE A 37 6.39 4.29 -6.83
CA ILE A 37 5.52 5.48 -6.92
C ILE A 37 4.53 5.51 -5.75
N ALA A 38 3.87 4.39 -5.46
CA ALA A 38 2.91 4.28 -4.37
C ALA A 38 3.57 4.56 -3.02
N PHE A 39 4.70 3.92 -2.72
CA PHE A 39 5.44 4.10 -1.48
C PHE A 39 5.89 5.55 -1.27
N LEU A 40 6.54 6.16 -2.26
CA LEU A 40 7.04 7.54 -2.13
C LEU A 40 5.88 8.53 -1.95
N THR A 41 4.82 8.39 -2.74
CA THR A 41 3.65 9.28 -2.66
C THR A 41 2.94 9.12 -1.32
N ALA A 42 2.67 7.90 -0.89
CA ALA A 42 2.01 7.61 0.37
C ALA A 42 2.83 8.09 1.57
N GLN A 43 4.14 7.88 1.57
CA GLN A 43 4.99 8.30 2.68
C GLN A 43 5.10 9.82 2.77
N MET A 44 5.15 10.53 1.64
CA MET A 44 5.14 12.00 1.64
C MET A 44 3.78 12.55 2.14
N LEU A 45 2.68 11.93 1.71
CA LEU A 45 1.34 12.29 2.20
C LEU A 45 1.17 12.02 3.69
N ASP A 46 1.65 10.88 4.17
CA ASP A 46 1.61 10.52 5.59
C ASP A 46 2.28 11.60 6.45
N VAL A 47 3.53 11.94 6.10
CA VAL A 47 4.30 12.99 6.81
C VAL A 47 3.61 14.36 6.72
N ALA A 48 3.09 14.73 5.55
CA ALA A 48 2.43 16.02 5.35
C ALA A 48 1.14 16.14 6.18
N ILE A 49 0.29 15.11 6.16
CA ILE A 49 -0.98 15.08 6.89
C ILE A 49 -0.73 15.01 8.39
N PHE A 50 0.19 14.15 8.82
CA PHE A 50 0.55 14.03 10.22
C PHE A 50 1.06 15.37 10.77
N ASN A 51 2.02 16.00 10.08
CA ASN A 51 2.58 17.28 10.50
C ASN A 51 1.54 18.39 10.57
N ARG A 52 0.53 18.38 9.68
CA ARG A 52 -0.57 19.35 9.68
C ARG A 52 -1.54 19.14 10.84
N LEU A 53 -1.80 17.89 11.23
CA LEU A 53 -2.81 17.54 12.24
C LEU A 53 -2.23 17.30 13.65
N ARG A 54 -0.90 17.32 13.80
CA ARG A 54 -0.20 16.98 15.06
C ARG A 54 -0.58 17.84 16.28
N SER A 55 -1.14 19.03 16.07
CA SER A 55 -1.56 19.93 17.16
C SER A 55 -2.98 19.62 17.67
N GLY A 56 -3.72 18.74 17.01
CA GLY A 56 -5.05 18.31 17.45
C GLY A 56 -4.99 17.16 18.46
N ALA A 57 -6.15 16.53 18.68
CA ALA A 57 -6.21 15.31 19.49
C ALA A 57 -5.24 14.24 18.97
N TRP A 58 -4.54 13.57 19.89
CA TRP A 58 -3.44 12.63 19.58
C TRP A 58 -3.79 11.57 18.54
N TRP A 59 -5.04 11.10 18.48
CA TRP A 59 -5.49 10.04 17.57
C TRP A 59 -5.78 10.55 16.16
N ARG A 60 -6.05 11.86 16.00
CA ARG A 60 -6.47 12.43 14.71
C ARG A 60 -5.34 12.38 13.70
N ALA A 61 -4.14 12.79 14.08
CA ALA A 61 -3.00 12.81 13.18
C ALA A 61 -2.63 11.40 12.68
N PRO A 62 -2.42 10.37 13.54
CA PRO A 62 -2.12 9.00 13.11
C PRO A 62 -3.23 8.37 12.26
N LEU A 63 -4.49 8.51 12.68
CA LEU A 63 -5.60 7.87 11.95
C LEU A 63 -5.83 8.52 10.58
N ALA A 64 -5.84 9.85 10.51
CA ALA A 64 -6.05 10.55 9.25
C ALA A 64 -4.88 10.35 8.28
N SER A 65 -3.63 10.42 8.77
CA SER A 65 -2.46 10.23 7.92
C SER A 65 -2.43 8.81 7.35
N THR A 66 -2.63 7.80 8.20
CA THR A 66 -2.62 6.38 7.80
C THR A 66 -3.76 6.04 6.86
N LEU A 67 -4.99 6.51 7.14
CA LEU A 67 -6.15 6.24 6.29
C LEU A 67 -5.92 6.79 4.87
N ILE A 68 -5.46 8.04 4.77
CA ILE A 68 -5.28 8.70 3.47
C ILE A 68 -4.07 8.12 2.73
N SER A 69 -2.92 7.98 3.41
CA SER A 69 -1.70 7.47 2.79
C SER A 69 -1.86 6.03 2.30
N SER A 70 -2.44 5.14 3.11
CA SER A 70 -2.72 3.75 2.75
C SER A 70 -3.72 3.63 1.59
N SER A 71 -4.73 4.50 1.55
CA SER A 71 -5.69 4.52 0.44
C SER A 71 -5.01 4.92 -0.87
N VAL A 72 -4.19 5.97 -0.84
CA VAL A 72 -3.45 6.43 -2.02
C VAL A 72 -2.42 5.40 -2.47
N ASP A 73 -1.69 4.78 -1.54
CA ASP A 73 -0.77 3.68 -1.81
C ASP A 73 -1.46 2.55 -2.58
N THR A 74 -2.57 2.06 -2.04
CA THR A 74 -3.33 0.95 -2.63
C THR A 74 -3.83 1.31 -4.02
N VAL A 75 -4.44 2.48 -4.19
CA VAL A 75 -4.98 2.92 -5.48
C VAL A 75 -3.86 3.04 -6.52
N LEU A 76 -2.73 3.67 -6.17
CA LEU A 76 -1.61 3.83 -7.09
C LEU A 76 -0.96 2.50 -7.43
N PHE A 77 -0.66 1.68 -6.42
CA PHE A 77 0.01 0.40 -6.61
C PHE A 77 -0.81 -0.52 -7.51
N PHE A 78 -2.06 -0.79 -7.15
CA PHE A 78 -2.90 -1.73 -7.90
C PHE A 78 -3.25 -1.20 -9.30
N SER A 79 -3.47 0.11 -9.44
CA SER A 79 -3.73 0.69 -10.77
C SER A 79 -2.51 0.55 -11.68
N ILE A 80 -1.31 0.92 -11.22
CA ILE A 80 -0.10 0.90 -12.07
C ILE A 80 0.33 -0.55 -12.35
N ALA A 81 0.32 -1.40 -11.32
CA ALA A 81 0.82 -2.78 -11.42
C ALA A 81 -0.11 -3.70 -12.23
N PHE A 82 -1.44 -3.54 -12.12
CA PHE A 82 -2.38 -4.56 -12.61
C PHE A 82 -3.50 -4.03 -13.54
N SER A 83 -3.71 -2.72 -13.64
CA SER A 83 -4.71 -2.20 -14.61
C SER A 83 -4.28 -2.42 -16.05
N ALA A 84 -5.24 -2.65 -16.95
CA ALA A 84 -5.01 -2.73 -18.39
C ALA A 84 -4.47 -1.41 -18.98
N THR A 85 -4.80 -0.26 -18.36
CA THR A 85 -4.38 1.08 -18.82
C THR A 85 -2.85 1.23 -18.89
N PHE A 86 -2.11 0.52 -18.03
CA PHE A 86 -0.65 0.63 -17.92
C PHE A 86 0.12 -0.55 -18.56
N MET A 87 -0.55 -1.39 -19.37
CA MET A 87 0.09 -2.52 -20.05
C MET A 87 1.27 -2.10 -20.94
N PHE A 88 1.25 -0.89 -21.50
CA PHE A 88 2.32 -0.39 -22.36
C PHE A 88 3.68 -0.23 -21.64
N VAL A 89 3.69 -0.16 -20.30
CA VAL A 89 4.91 0.02 -19.49
C VAL A 89 5.74 -1.27 -19.42
N ASP A 90 5.09 -2.43 -19.52
CA ASP A 90 5.76 -3.73 -19.59
C ASP A 90 4.90 -4.68 -20.44
N PRO A 91 4.99 -4.57 -21.78
CA PRO A 91 4.13 -5.32 -22.70
C PRO A 91 4.43 -6.82 -22.74
N LEU A 92 5.59 -7.24 -22.22
CA LEU A 92 6.05 -8.62 -22.27
C LEU A 92 5.54 -9.46 -21.09
N THR A 93 5.07 -8.80 -20.04
CA THR A 93 4.53 -9.44 -18.85
C THR A 93 3.03 -9.64 -18.98
N ASP A 94 2.59 -10.90 -18.91
CA ASP A 94 1.18 -11.24 -18.86
C ASP A 94 0.61 -11.04 -17.45
N VAL A 95 -0.30 -10.07 -17.31
CA VAL A 95 -1.10 -9.84 -16.10
C VAL A 95 -2.58 -10.13 -16.33
N GLY A 96 -2.92 -10.92 -17.36
CA GLY A 96 -4.28 -11.26 -17.74
C GLY A 96 -5.08 -11.86 -16.58
N TRP A 97 -4.45 -12.70 -15.77
CA TRP A 97 -5.02 -13.27 -14.55
C TRP A 97 -5.60 -12.20 -13.60
N ALA A 98 -4.93 -11.06 -13.48
CA ALA A 98 -5.33 -9.98 -12.58
C ALA A 98 -6.53 -9.18 -13.12
N THR A 99 -6.83 -9.31 -14.42
CA THR A 99 -7.95 -8.63 -15.08
C THR A 99 -9.21 -9.50 -15.20
N GLU A 100 -9.14 -10.76 -14.77
CA GLU A 100 -10.29 -11.67 -14.75
C GLU A 100 -11.44 -11.07 -13.93
N ILE A 101 -12.66 -11.18 -14.46
CA ILE A 101 -13.85 -10.61 -13.85
C ILE A 101 -14.45 -11.64 -12.90
N LEU A 102 -14.43 -11.33 -11.60
CA LEU A 102 -14.98 -12.18 -10.55
C LEU A 102 -15.68 -11.35 -9.47
N PRO A 103 -16.47 -11.98 -8.59
CA PRO A 103 -17.17 -11.27 -7.53
C PRO A 103 -16.18 -10.59 -6.56
N LEU A 104 -16.46 -9.34 -6.20
CA LEU A 104 -15.67 -8.58 -5.23
C LEU A 104 -15.55 -9.34 -3.90
N LEU A 105 -14.33 -9.66 -3.44
CA LEU A 105 -14.10 -10.46 -2.22
C LEU A 105 -14.88 -11.80 -2.18
N GLY A 106 -15.23 -12.35 -3.35
CA GLY A 106 -16.03 -13.57 -3.47
C GLY A 106 -17.55 -13.36 -3.33
N VAL A 107 -18.03 -12.13 -3.07
CA VAL A 107 -19.46 -11.80 -2.93
C VAL A 107 -19.81 -10.42 -3.49
N GLY A 108 -20.89 -10.32 -4.27
CA GLY A 108 -21.40 -9.02 -4.73
C GLY A 108 -20.99 -8.67 -6.17
N PRO A 109 -20.64 -7.42 -6.48
CA PRO A 109 -20.49 -6.95 -7.86
C PRO A 109 -19.29 -7.61 -8.56
N MET A 110 -19.44 -7.84 -9.86
CA MET A 110 -18.39 -8.39 -10.71
C MET A 110 -17.37 -7.30 -11.06
N VAL A 111 -16.13 -7.49 -10.66
CA VAL A 111 -15.02 -6.54 -10.86
C VAL A 111 -13.76 -7.27 -11.31
N PRO A 112 -12.78 -6.59 -11.92
CA PRO A 112 -11.47 -7.19 -12.17
C PRO A 112 -10.80 -7.68 -10.87
N LEU A 113 -10.11 -8.83 -10.92
CA LEU A 113 -9.46 -9.46 -9.76
C LEU A 113 -8.60 -8.48 -8.97
N TRP A 114 -7.81 -7.66 -9.67
CA TRP A 114 -6.91 -6.70 -9.05
C TRP A 114 -7.65 -5.67 -8.19
N VAL A 115 -8.89 -5.31 -8.53
CA VAL A 115 -9.72 -4.40 -7.73
C VAL A 115 -10.14 -5.09 -6.43
N SER A 116 -10.51 -6.37 -6.52
CA SER A 116 -10.84 -7.19 -5.35
C SER A 116 -9.63 -7.38 -4.42
N LEU A 117 -8.47 -7.70 -5.00
CA LEU A 117 -7.22 -7.82 -4.24
C LEU A 117 -6.80 -6.49 -3.60
N GLY A 118 -6.97 -5.37 -4.32
CA GLY A 118 -6.70 -4.03 -3.78
C GLY A 118 -7.60 -3.68 -2.61
N LEU A 119 -8.90 -3.99 -2.70
CA LEU A 119 -9.81 -3.79 -1.58
C LEU A 119 -9.43 -4.69 -0.38
N ALA A 120 -9.08 -5.95 -0.63
CA ALA A 120 -8.65 -6.87 0.43
C ALA A 120 -7.39 -6.36 1.14
N ASP A 121 -6.36 -5.96 0.38
CA ASP A 121 -5.12 -5.37 0.91
C ASP A 121 -5.41 -4.14 1.78
N TRP A 122 -6.23 -3.21 1.27
CA TRP A 122 -6.62 -2.01 1.99
C TRP A 122 -7.37 -2.31 3.30
N LEU A 123 -8.31 -3.26 3.29
CA LEU A 123 -9.04 -3.68 4.50
C LEU A 123 -8.10 -4.27 5.56
N VAL A 124 -7.11 -5.06 5.14
CA VAL A 124 -6.09 -5.60 6.04
C VAL A 124 -5.23 -4.48 6.63
N LYS A 125 -4.74 -3.55 5.79
CA LYS A 125 -3.96 -2.38 6.22
C LYS A 125 -4.73 -1.54 7.25
N LEU A 126 -6.02 -1.29 7.01
CA LEU A 126 -6.87 -0.54 7.95
C LEU A 126 -7.10 -1.30 9.26
N SER A 127 -7.38 -2.60 9.18
CA SER A 127 -7.62 -3.43 10.37
C SER A 127 -6.39 -3.43 11.28
N ILE A 128 -5.20 -3.65 10.71
CA ILE A 128 -3.94 -3.62 11.45
C ILE A 128 -3.71 -2.22 12.05
N SER A 129 -3.97 -1.16 11.28
CA SER A 129 -3.76 0.22 11.75
C SER A 129 -4.67 0.58 12.93
N LEU A 130 -5.94 0.16 12.89
CA LEU A 130 -6.89 0.37 13.99
C LEU A 130 -6.50 -0.44 15.23
N LEU A 131 -6.12 -1.71 15.05
CA LEU A 131 -5.69 -2.58 16.14
C LEU A 131 -4.40 -2.07 16.79
N ALA A 132 -3.46 -1.55 15.99
CA ALA A 132 -2.18 -1.02 16.47
C ALA A 132 -2.32 0.32 17.22
N LEU A 133 -3.41 1.06 17.04
CA LEU A 133 -3.63 2.35 17.69
C LEU A 133 -3.71 2.24 19.23
N VAL A 134 -4.31 1.16 19.73
CA VAL A 134 -4.49 0.90 21.17
C VAL A 134 -3.14 0.66 21.89
N PRO A 135 -2.30 -0.31 21.48
CA PRO A 135 -1.00 -0.51 22.12
C PRO A 135 -0.08 0.69 21.92
N PHE A 136 -0.15 1.36 20.75
CA PHE A 136 0.61 2.58 20.51
C PHE A 136 0.30 3.64 21.57
N ARG A 137 -0.99 3.92 21.82
CA ARG A 137 -1.39 4.86 22.86
C ARG A 137 -0.84 4.47 24.23
N ALA A 138 -1.02 3.20 24.63
CA ALA A 138 -0.58 2.73 25.94
C ALA A 138 0.92 2.91 26.16
N ILE A 139 1.74 2.66 25.13
CA ILE A 139 3.20 2.83 25.19
C ILE A 139 3.56 4.31 25.29
N VAL A 140 2.99 5.16 24.43
CA VAL A 140 3.29 6.61 24.41
C VAL A 140 2.94 7.25 25.75
N THR A 141 1.78 6.92 26.34
CA THR A 141 1.38 7.45 27.65
C THR A 141 2.29 7.02 28.80
N ARG A 142 2.93 5.84 28.70
CA ARG A 142 3.85 5.35 29.73
C ARG A 142 5.23 5.99 29.64
N ILE A 143 5.69 6.29 28.43
CA ILE A 143 7.02 6.86 28.18
C ILE A 143 7.02 8.39 28.31
N SER A 144 5.88 9.03 28.03
CA SER A 144 5.73 10.50 28.13
C SER A 144 4.40 10.85 28.80
N PRO A 145 4.33 10.85 30.14
CA PRO A 145 3.10 11.12 30.89
C PRO A 145 2.49 12.50 30.58
N ASP A 146 3.33 13.47 30.22
CA ASP A 146 2.94 14.86 29.94
C ASP A 146 2.47 15.08 28.47
N ALA A 147 2.44 14.04 27.64
CA ALA A 147 2.12 14.13 26.21
C ALA A 147 0.63 13.96 25.87
N VAL A 148 -0.27 14.00 26.86
CA VAL A 148 -1.72 13.77 26.71
C VAL A 148 -2.53 15.01 27.06
#